data_AF-A0ABC8BH53-F1
#
_entry.id   AF-A0ABC8BH53-F1
#
_cell.length_a   1.000
_cell.length_b   1.000
_cell.length_c   1.000
_cell.angle_alpha   90.00
_cell.angle_beta   90.00
_cell.angle_gamma   90.00
#
_symmetry.space_group_name_H-M   'P 1'
#
loop_
_entity.id
_entity.type
_entity.pdbx_description
1 polymer ?
#
loop_
_entity_poly.entity_id
_entity_poly.type
_entity_poly.pdbx_seq_one_letter_code
_entity_poly.pdbx_strand_id
1 'polypeptide(L)'
;MLCPNTKFLTVSLEPLREQRVAFIFDECHRSQFGENHKSIKEFFPKAQLFGFTGTPIFDKNASYQQIEGQQASLRTTDDLFERCLHQYTITHAIDDRNVLKFHIDYFKPEGKNPPKPGEGLPKSKVIETILAKHDAATNGRKFNALLATANINDAIEYFEAFKTLQAQKQEEDDSFVPLNIACVFSPPAQALSKDGDSPSQKNAADVKQLQEDLAQEKVDNQQDPEGKKAALKVIIDDYNMLFGTNHRIGEFDLYYQDVQKRIKDQQYTNADLPHNQKIDITLVVDMLLTGFDSKYLNSLYVDKNLKYHGLIQAFSRTNRVLNDSKPYGNILDFRQQQDPVNQAIAMFSGEKIDNPREIWLVDPAPKDAPINLPRSGGKP
;
A
#
# COMPACT_ATOMS: atom_id res chain seq x y z
N MET A 1 -12.95 18.04 -3.55
CA MET A 1 -12.52 17.11 -4.61
C MET A 1 -13.71 16.92 -5.54
N LEU A 2 -13.66 17.45 -6.76
CA LEU A 2 -14.71 17.22 -7.75
C LEU A 2 -14.37 15.89 -8.45
N CYS A 3 -15.24 14.89 -8.34
CA CYS A 3 -15.19 13.69 -9.17
C CYS A 3 -16.27 13.89 -10.24
N PRO A 4 -15.92 14.39 -11.43
CA PRO A 4 -16.92 14.77 -12.42
C PRO A 4 -17.42 13.52 -13.12
N ASN A 5 -18.44 12.87 -12.55
CA ASN A 5 -19.23 11.93 -13.31
C ASN A 5 -20.09 12.72 -14.32
N THR A 6 -20.37 12.18 -15.52
CA THR A 6 -20.98 12.93 -16.65
C THR A 6 -22.30 13.62 -16.30
N LYS A 7 -23.05 13.06 -15.34
CA LYS A 7 -24.28 13.64 -14.77
C LYS A 7 -24.06 14.86 -13.87
N PHE A 8 -22.91 14.95 -13.19
CA PHE A 8 -22.56 16.05 -12.30
C PHE A 8 -22.10 17.29 -13.08
N LEU A 9 -21.40 17.08 -14.20
CA LEU A 9 -20.97 18.16 -15.11
C LEU A 9 -22.16 18.92 -15.70
N THR A 10 -23.20 18.20 -16.13
CA THR A 10 -24.25 18.74 -17.01
C THR A 10 -25.35 19.57 -16.33
N VAL A 11 -25.59 19.42 -15.02
CA VAL A 11 -26.67 20.18 -14.34
C VAL A 11 -26.14 21.30 -13.46
N SER A 12 -25.02 21.10 -12.76
CA SER A 12 -24.53 22.05 -11.76
C SER A 12 -23.43 22.98 -12.27
N LEU A 13 -22.72 22.62 -13.35
CA LEU A 13 -21.52 23.33 -13.80
C LEU A 13 -21.69 23.99 -15.17
N GLU A 14 -22.85 23.86 -15.82
CA GLU A 14 -23.16 24.53 -17.11
C GLU A 14 -22.91 26.05 -17.08
N PRO A 15 -23.22 26.80 -15.99
CA PRO A 15 -22.91 28.23 -15.94
C PRO A 15 -21.41 28.56 -16.02
N LEU A 16 -20.55 27.59 -15.70
CA LEU A 16 -19.10 27.73 -15.68
C LEU A 16 -18.44 27.26 -16.98
N ARG A 17 -19.21 26.64 -17.89
CA ARG A 17 -18.71 26.00 -19.11
C ARG A 17 -17.84 26.91 -19.97
N GLU A 18 -18.29 28.16 -20.15
CA GLU A 18 -17.63 29.17 -20.98
C GLU A 18 -16.61 30.02 -20.23
N GLN A 19 -16.38 29.76 -18.93
CA GLN A 19 -15.43 30.48 -18.11
C GLN A 19 -14.01 29.96 -18.30
N ARG A 20 -13.02 30.79 -17.95
CA ARG A 20 -11.62 30.34 -17.85
C ARG A 20 -11.44 29.63 -16.53
N VAL A 21 -11.34 28.30 -16.57
CA VAL A 21 -11.21 27.45 -15.38
C VAL A 21 -9.84 26.78 -15.37
N ALA A 22 -9.19 26.75 -14.21
CA ALA A 22 -7.99 25.95 -14.01
C ALA A 22 -8.33 24.69 -13.20
N PHE A 23 -7.96 23.53 -13.72
CA PHE A 23 -8.02 22.26 -13.02
C PHE A 23 -6.63 21.85 -12.56
N ILE A 24 -6.52 21.47 -11.30
CA ILE A 24 -5.30 20.93 -10.72
C ILE A 24 -5.61 19.51 -10.25
N PHE A 25 -4.87 18.55 -10.80
CA PHE A 25 -5.01 17.13 -10.49
C PHE A 25 -3.85 16.68 -9.62
N ASP A 26 -4.18 16.01 -8.53
CA ASP A 26 -3.20 15.31 -7.70
C ASP A 26 -3.16 13.83 -8.09
N GLU A 27 -1.97 13.24 -8.11
CA GLU A 27 -1.66 11.90 -8.62
C GLU A 27 -2.34 11.55 -9.95
N CYS A 28 -2.08 12.37 -10.97
CA CYS A 28 -2.79 12.34 -12.26
C CYS A 28 -2.53 11.11 -13.16
N HIS A 29 -1.80 10.09 -12.69
CA HIS A 29 -1.57 8.83 -13.41
C HIS A 29 -2.67 7.77 -13.16
N ARG A 30 -3.70 8.06 -12.34
CA ARG A 30 -4.75 7.08 -12.00
C ARG A 30 -5.56 6.63 -13.24
N SER A 31 -6.00 5.38 -13.21
CA SER A 31 -6.77 4.71 -14.27
C SER A 31 -8.01 5.47 -14.75
N GLN A 32 -8.64 6.24 -13.86
CA GLN A 32 -9.84 7.06 -14.12
C GLN A 32 -9.56 8.31 -14.95
N PHE A 33 -8.29 8.66 -15.18
CA PHE A 33 -7.94 9.93 -15.78
C PHE A 33 -8.30 9.99 -17.28
N GLY A 34 -8.25 8.89 -18.03
CA GLY A 34 -8.50 8.90 -19.48
C GLY A 34 -9.88 9.46 -19.88
N GLU A 35 -10.95 8.88 -19.35
CA GLU A 35 -12.34 9.28 -19.66
C GLU A 35 -12.75 10.59 -18.95
N ASN A 36 -12.31 10.81 -17.71
CA ASN A 36 -12.59 12.04 -16.99
C ASN A 36 -11.87 13.24 -17.63
N HIS A 37 -10.62 13.08 -18.07
CA HIS A 37 -9.88 14.13 -18.78
C HIS A 37 -10.56 14.49 -20.09
N LYS A 38 -11.00 13.49 -20.85
CA LYS A 38 -11.75 13.69 -22.10
C LYS A 38 -13.05 14.45 -21.82
N SER A 39 -13.84 14.00 -20.84
CA SER A 39 -15.10 14.63 -20.45
C SER A 39 -14.92 16.08 -19.99
N ILE A 40 -13.87 16.37 -19.20
CA ILE A 40 -13.55 17.73 -18.74
C ILE A 40 -13.15 18.62 -19.92
N LYS A 41 -12.30 18.13 -20.83
CA LYS A 41 -11.88 18.90 -22.03
C LYS A 41 -13.06 19.18 -22.97
N GLU A 42 -13.96 18.22 -23.15
CA GLU A 42 -15.17 18.37 -23.97
C GLU A 42 -16.17 19.36 -23.34
N PHE A 43 -16.33 19.32 -22.01
CA PHE A 43 -17.25 20.21 -21.30
C PHE A 43 -16.69 21.62 -21.15
N PHE A 44 -15.43 21.79 -20.73
CA PHE A 44 -14.78 23.09 -20.51
C PHE A 44 -13.74 23.40 -21.60
N PRO A 45 -14.14 23.94 -22.76
CA PRO A 45 -13.23 24.17 -23.89
C PRO A 45 -12.14 25.23 -23.61
N LYS A 46 -12.32 26.06 -22.56
CA LYS A 46 -11.35 27.10 -22.13
C LYS A 46 -10.56 26.70 -20.88
N ALA A 47 -10.62 25.44 -20.47
CA ALA A 47 -9.92 24.96 -19.29
C ALA A 47 -8.41 24.87 -19.50
N GLN A 48 -7.66 25.14 -18.43
CA GLN A 48 -6.24 24.77 -18.31
C GLN A 48 -6.10 23.65 -17.30
N LEU A 49 -5.35 22.60 -17.65
CA LEU A 49 -5.23 21.39 -16.84
C LEU A 49 -3.77 21.23 -16.39
N PHE A 50 -3.55 21.18 -15.08
CA PHE A 50 -2.25 20.96 -14.46
C PHE A 50 -2.29 19.64 -13.68
N GLY A 51 -1.28 18.81 -13.84
CA GLY A 51 -1.17 17.53 -13.16
C GLY A 51 0.09 17.46 -12.29
N PHE A 52 -0.06 16.98 -11.06
CA PHE A 52 1.03 16.57 -10.20
C PHE A 52 1.04 15.04 -10.13
N THR A 53 2.23 14.45 -10.20
CA THR A 53 2.38 13.04 -9.87
C THR A 53 3.80 12.70 -9.44
N GLY A 54 3.93 11.81 -8.46
CA GLY A 54 5.22 11.22 -8.09
C GLY A 54 5.69 10.10 -9.03
N THR A 55 4.78 9.55 -9.84
CA THR A 55 5.04 8.38 -10.70
C THR A 55 4.45 8.58 -12.09
N PRO A 56 5.10 9.37 -12.96
CA PRO A 56 4.66 9.56 -14.33
C PRO A 56 4.60 8.25 -15.13
N ILE A 57 3.72 8.23 -16.13
CA ILE A 57 3.57 7.16 -17.11
C ILE A 57 4.42 7.51 -18.33
N PHE A 58 5.40 6.67 -18.59
CA PHE A 58 6.29 6.64 -19.76
C PHE A 58 5.90 5.48 -20.68
N ASP A 59 6.44 5.44 -21.89
CA ASP A 59 6.21 4.33 -22.84
C ASP A 59 6.51 2.96 -22.23
N LYS A 60 7.54 2.87 -21.38
CA LYS A 60 8.01 1.61 -20.78
C LYS A 60 7.11 1.07 -19.66
N ASN A 61 6.33 1.91 -18.99
CA ASN A 61 5.46 1.51 -17.88
C ASN A 61 3.96 1.76 -18.17
N ALA A 62 3.61 2.19 -19.39
CA ALA A 62 2.25 2.31 -19.85
C ALA A 62 1.61 0.91 -19.98
N SER A 63 0.49 0.70 -19.29
CA SER A 63 -0.30 -0.53 -19.39
C SER A 63 -1.49 -0.36 -20.34
N TYR A 64 -1.81 -1.41 -21.10
CA TYR A 64 -3.02 -1.47 -21.92
C TYR A 64 -4.27 -1.34 -21.03
N GLN A 65 -5.09 -0.31 -21.27
CA GLN A 65 -6.48 -0.32 -20.80
C GLN A 65 -7.36 -0.83 -21.95
N GLN A 66 -7.90 -2.04 -21.81
CA GLN A 66 -9.03 -2.45 -22.64
C GLN A 66 -10.29 -1.77 -22.10
N ILE A 67 -10.87 -0.88 -22.90
CA ILE A 67 -12.23 -0.38 -22.69
C ILE A 67 -13.10 -1.15 -23.68
N GLU A 68 -14.17 -1.78 -23.17
CA GLU A 68 -15.17 -2.59 -23.88
C GLU A 68 -15.24 -2.34 -25.40
N GLY A 69 -14.57 -3.19 -26.17
CA GLY A 69 -14.71 -3.23 -27.63
C GLY A 69 -14.06 -2.10 -28.44
N GLN A 70 -13.31 -1.16 -27.83
CA GLN A 70 -12.55 -0.13 -28.57
C GLN A 70 -11.03 -0.31 -28.42
N GLN A 71 -10.29 0.02 -29.49
CA GLN A 71 -8.82 -0.06 -29.56
C GLN A 71 -8.16 0.68 -28.40
N ALA A 72 -7.36 -0.05 -27.62
CA ALA A 72 -6.54 0.48 -26.54
C ALA A 72 -5.49 1.47 -27.08
N SER A 73 -5.47 2.70 -26.57
CA SER A 73 -4.35 3.63 -26.78
C SER A 73 -3.50 3.70 -25.51
N LEU A 74 -2.21 3.37 -25.60
CA LEU A 74 -1.23 3.76 -24.58
C LEU A 74 -1.25 5.30 -24.50
N ARG A 75 -1.41 5.86 -23.30
CA ARG A 75 -1.28 7.31 -23.06
C ARG A 75 -0.25 7.54 -21.97
N THR A 76 0.82 8.20 -22.32
CA THR A 76 1.83 8.68 -21.39
C THR A 76 1.33 9.91 -20.63
N THR A 77 2.02 10.29 -19.55
CA THR A 77 1.74 11.55 -18.86
C THR A 77 1.95 12.74 -19.80
N ASP A 78 2.94 12.66 -20.68
CA ASP A 78 3.19 13.68 -21.71
C ASP A 78 2.07 13.75 -22.75
N ASP A 79 1.45 12.62 -23.15
CA ASP A 79 0.27 12.67 -24.04
C ASP A 79 -0.94 13.36 -23.38
N LEU A 80 -1.04 13.29 -22.05
CA LEU A 80 -2.18 13.80 -21.30
C LEU A 80 -2.02 15.28 -20.91
N PHE A 81 -0.82 15.67 -20.50
CA PHE A 81 -0.48 16.98 -19.93
C PHE A 81 0.57 17.76 -20.73
N GLU A 82 1.02 17.21 -21.85
CA GLU A 82 1.97 17.79 -22.79
C GLU A 82 3.37 17.94 -22.20
N ARG A 83 3.61 19.05 -21.49
CA ARG A 83 4.95 19.46 -21.08
C ARG A 83 5.14 19.31 -19.58
N CYS A 84 6.19 18.60 -19.17
CA CYS A 84 6.69 18.68 -17.80
C CYS A 84 7.19 20.11 -17.50
N LEU A 85 6.51 20.80 -16.58
CA LEU A 85 6.84 22.18 -16.20
C LEU A 85 8.02 22.25 -15.22
N HIS A 86 8.12 21.28 -14.32
CA HIS A 86 9.17 21.17 -13.31
C HIS A 86 9.23 19.73 -12.80
N GLN A 87 10.41 19.27 -12.37
CA GLN A 87 10.61 17.95 -11.82
C GLN A 87 11.39 18.02 -10.50
N TYR A 88 10.82 17.46 -9.44
CA TYR A 88 11.49 17.22 -8.17
C TYR A 88 11.33 15.73 -7.84
N THR A 89 12.37 14.94 -8.14
CA THR A 89 12.32 13.48 -8.02
C THR A 89 12.51 13.04 -6.57
N ILE A 90 12.18 11.78 -6.29
CA ILE A 90 12.51 11.16 -4.99
C ILE A 90 14.02 11.15 -4.74
N THR A 91 14.87 11.14 -5.78
CA THR A 91 16.31 11.30 -5.60
C THR A 91 16.66 12.64 -4.97
N HIS A 92 16.14 13.75 -5.53
CA HIS A 92 16.31 15.07 -4.92
C HIS A 92 15.77 15.09 -3.49
N ALA A 93 14.61 14.48 -3.25
CA ALA A 93 14.01 14.41 -1.92
C ALA A 93 14.85 13.65 -0.90
N ILE A 94 15.59 12.62 -1.33
CA ILE A 94 16.51 11.86 -0.47
C ILE A 94 17.78 12.67 -0.19
N ASP A 95 18.36 13.29 -1.21
CA ASP A 95 19.56 14.14 -1.05
C ASP A 95 19.29 15.32 -0.11
N ASP A 96 18.12 15.95 -0.26
CA ASP A 96 17.64 17.03 0.60
C ASP A 96 17.17 16.55 1.99
N ARG A 97 17.20 15.23 2.25
CA ARG A 97 16.72 14.59 3.49
C ARG A 97 15.24 14.87 3.81
N ASN A 98 14.45 15.18 2.79
CA ASN A 98 13.00 15.35 2.88
C ASN A 98 12.26 14.02 2.93
N VAL A 99 12.84 12.95 2.39
CA VAL A 99 12.40 11.56 2.56
C VAL A 99 13.59 10.65 2.88
N LEU A 100 13.31 9.49 3.47
CA LEU A 100 14.33 8.52 3.84
C LEU A 100 14.74 7.61 2.67
N LYS A 101 15.93 7.03 2.78
CA LYS A 101 16.40 5.91 1.95
C LYS A 101 15.64 4.61 2.27
N PHE A 102 15.84 3.58 1.44
CA PHE A 102 15.31 2.23 1.64
C PHE A 102 16.41 1.23 2.03
N HIS A 103 16.14 0.39 3.02
CA HIS A 103 16.88 -0.85 3.29
C HIS A 103 16.07 -2.01 2.74
N ILE A 104 16.58 -2.70 1.72
CA ILE A 104 15.86 -3.79 1.05
C ILE A 104 16.58 -5.11 1.30
N ASP A 105 15.90 -5.99 2.03
CA ASP A 105 16.29 -7.38 2.21
C ASP A 105 15.52 -8.27 1.22
N TYR A 106 16.24 -8.92 0.32
CA TYR A 106 15.67 -9.97 -0.54
C TYR A 106 15.77 -11.30 0.19
N PHE A 107 14.63 -11.90 0.53
CA PHE A 107 14.62 -13.21 1.17
C PHE A 107 15.23 -14.26 0.24
N LYS A 108 16.17 -15.03 0.77
CA LYS A 108 16.84 -16.11 0.05
C LYS A 108 16.34 -17.45 0.57
N PRO A 109 15.44 -18.13 -0.17
CA PRO A 109 14.95 -19.42 0.25
C PRO A 109 16.08 -20.47 0.24
N GLU A 110 16.16 -21.23 1.33
CA GLU A 110 17.09 -22.36 1.45
C GLU A 110 16.44 -23.64 0.90
N GLY A 111 17.23 -24.53 0.30
CA GLY A 111 16.76 -25.84 -0.17
C GLY A 111 17.29 -26.27 -1.53
N LYS A 112 16.93 -27.49 -1.95
CA LYS A 112 17.42 -28.09 -3.22
C LYS A 112 16.83 -27.46 -4.47
N ASN A 113 15.63 -26.87 -4.37
CA ASN A 113 14.92 -26.19 -5.47
C ASN A 113 14.30 -24.88 -4.97
N PRO A 114 15.09 -23.80 -4.83
CA PRO A 114 14.54 -22.50 -4.43
C PRO A 114 13.58 -21.97 -5.50
N PRO A 115 12.48 -21.29 -5.12
CA PRO A 115 11.60 -20.62 -6.07
C PRO A 115 12.35 -19.56 -6.87
N LYS A 116 11.90 -19.37 -8.11
CA LYS A 116 12.48 -18.38 -9.02
C LYS A 116 12.06 -16.96 -8.60
N PRO A 117 12.80 -15.93 -8.99
CA PRO A 117 12.36 -14.54 -8.83
C PRO A 117 10.94 -14.32 -9.38
N GLY A 118 10.08 -13.72 -8.57
CA GLY A 118 8.66 -13.49 -8.84
C GLY A 118 7.70 -14.59 -8.39
N GLU A 119 8.21 -15.77 -8.03
CA GLU A 119 7.41 -16.85 -7.45
C GLU A 119 7.24 -16.64 -5.93
N GLY A 120 6.05 -16.96 -5.42
CA GLY A 120 5.74 -16.87 -3.99
C GLY A 120 6.36 -18.01 -3.19
N LEU A 121 6.43 -17.81 -1.88
CA LEU A 121 6.83 -18.83 -0.90
C LEU A 121 5.59 -19.44 -0.23
N PRO A 122 5.73 -20.60 0.44
CA PRO A 122 4.70 -21.06 1.36
C PRO A 122 4.40 -19.98 2.40
N LYS A 123 3.12 -19.64 2.60
CA LYS A 123 2.69 -18.58 3.52
C LYS A 123 3.21 -18.78 4.94
N SER A 124 3.31 -20.03 5.40
CA SER A 124 3.90 -20.36 6.70
C SER A 124 5.36 -19.90 6.81
N LYS A 125 6.18 -20.08 5.77
CA LYS A 125 7.58 -19.64 5.76
C LYS A 125 7.71 -18.12 5.77
N VAL A 126 6.82 -17.43 5.06
CA VAL A 126 6.73 -15.97 5.09
C VAL A 126 6.38 -15.49 6.50
N ILE A 127 5.33 -16.04 7.10
CA ILE A 127 4.87 -15.69 8.45
C ILE A 127 5.95 -15.99 9.50
N GLU A 128 6.55 -17.18 9.49
CA GLU A 128 7.65 -17.55 10.40
C GLU A 128 8.80 -16.54 10.33
N THR A 129 9.18 -16.13 9.11
CA THR A 129 10.23 -15.14 8.89
C THR A 129 9.82 -13.76 9.42
N ILE A 130 8.58 -13.34 9.17
CA ILE A 130 8.05 -12.08 9.69
C ILE A 130 8.07 -12.10 11.22
N LEU A 131 7.53 -13.13 11.86
CA LEU A 131 7.49 -13.25 13.32
C LEU A 131 8.90 -13.21 13.93
N ALA A 132 9.90 -13.82 13.28
CA ALA A 132 11.28 -13.80 13.75
C ALA A 132 11.99 -12.44 13.61
N LYS A 133 11.58 -11.62 12.62
CA LYS A 133 12.25 -10.35 12.29
C LYS A 133 11.48 -9.11 12.73
N HIS A 134 10.19 -9.24 13.03
CA HIS A 134 9.28 -8.10 13.19
C HIS A 134 9.78 -7.13 14.26
N ASP A 135 10.10 -7.62 15.45
CA ASP A 135 10.55 -6.75 16.55
C ASP A 135 11.82 -5.97 16.22
N ALA A 136 12.79 -6.61 15.54
CA ALA A 136 13.99 -5.90 15.08
C ALA A 136 13.67 -4.87 14.00
N ALA A 137 12.84 -5.24 13.01
CA ALA A 137 12.45 -4.37 11.91
C ALA A 137 11.62 -3.15 12.37
N THR A 138 10.83 -3.29 13.43
CA THR A 138 9.93 -2.24 13.94
C THR A 138 10.43 -1.57 15.21
N ASN A 139 11.69 -1.80 15.60
CA ASN A 139 12.32 -1.25 16.80
C ASN A 139 11.50 -1.56 18.07
N GLY A 140 11.28 -2.85 18.33
CA GLY A 140 10.49 -3.37 19.45
C GLY A 140 9.02 -2.97 19.36
N ARG A 141 8.42 -3.06 18.16
CA ARG A 141 7.03 -2.62 17.90
C ARG A 141 6.78 -1.16 18.24
N LYS A 142 7.81 -0.32 18.16
CA LYS A 142 7.66 1.15 18.19
C LYS A 142 7.05 1.66 16.89
N PHE A 143 7.34 0.99 15.79
CA PHE A 143 6.74 1.22 14.48
C PHE A 143 5.82 0.05 14.12
N ASN A 144 5.04 0.19 13.05
CA ASN A 144 4.26 -0.90 12.48
C ASN A 144 4.62 -1.16 11.02
N ALA A 145 3.98 -2.20 10.47
CA ALA A 145 4.27 -2.71 9.15
C ALA A 145 3.02 -2.94 8.29
N LEU A 146 3.22 -2.97 6.97
CA LEU A 146 2.26 -3.55 6.02
C LEU A 146 2.80 -4.88 5.49
N LEU A 147 1.91 -5.83 5.17
CA LEU A 147 2.22 -6.98 4.31
C LEU A 147 1.38 -6.88 3.04
N ALA A 148 2.07 -6.58 1.92
CA ALA A 148 1.46 -6.52 0.60
C ALA A 148 1.36 -7.94 0.00
N THR A 149 0.14 -8.42 -0.23
CA THR A 149 -0.16 -9.74 -0.77
C THR A 149 -0.54 -9.66 -2.26
N ALA A 150 -0.44 -10.79 -2.96
CA ALA A 150 -0.64 -10.81 -4.40
C ALA A 150 -2.07 -10.42 -4.82
N ASN A 151 -3.08 -10.94 -4.12
CA ASN A 151 -4.51 -10.77 -4.39
C ASN A 151 -5.33 -10.92 -3.10
N ILE A 152 -6.65 -10.71 -3.17
CA ILE A 152 -7.57 -10.83 -2.02
C ILE A 152 -7.55 -12.22 -1.39
N ASN A 153 -7.49 -13.30 -2.18
CA ASN A 153 -7.47 -14.66 -1.63
C ASN A 153 -6.20 -14.89 -0.79
N ASP A 154 -5.04 -14.41 -1.29
CA ASP A 154 -3.80 -14.46 -0.52
C ASP A 154 -3.91 -13.67 0.78
N ALA A 155 -4.55 -12.49 0.79
CA ALA A 155 -4.76 -11.72 2.02
C ALA A 155 -5.60 -12.47 3.06
N ILE A 156 -6.66 -13.15 2.62
CA ILE A 156 -7.52 -13.98 3.48
C ILE A 156 -6.72 -15.16 4.04
N GLU A 157 -6.02 -15.90 3.18
CA GLU A 157 -5.21 -17.05 3.59
C GLU A 157 -4.08 -16.65 4.55
N TYR A 158 -3.43 -15.49 4.32
CA TYR A 158 -2.44 -14.96 5.26
C TYR A 158 -3.06 -14.62 6.61
N PHE A 159 -4.24 -14.00 6.64
CA PHE A 159 -4.93 -13.65 7.88
C PHE A 159 -5.22 -14.89 8.74
N GLU A 160 -5.79 -15.93 8.12
CA GLU A 160 -6.07 -17.21 8.77
C GLU A 160 -4.77 -17.89 9.23
N ALA A 161 -3.75 -17.95 8.37
CA ALA A 161 -2.48 -18.59 8.70
C ALA A 161 -1.74 -17.86 9.84
N PHE A 162 -1.80 -16.53 9.92
CA PHE A 162 -1.25 -15.79 11.07
C PHE A 162 -1.94 -16.21 12.36
N LYS A 163 -3.28 -16.30 12.36
CA LYS A 163 -4.05 -16.72 13.54
C LYS A 163 -3.63 -18.12 14.00
N THR A 164 -3.55 -19.08 13.08
CA THR A 164 -3.15 -20.46 13.39
C THR A 164 -1.71 -20.55 13.90
N LEU A 165 -0.76 -19.91 13.21
CA LEU A 165 0.67 -20.03 13.56
C LEU A 165 1.01 -19.29 14.86
N GLN A 166 0.36 -18.16 15.15
CA GLN A 166 0.55 -17.49 16.43
C GLN A 166 -0.01 -18.32 17.58
N ALA A 167 -1.18 -18.94 17.42
CA ALA A 167 -1.74 -19.84 18.45
C ALA A 167 -0.81 -21.03 18.73
N GLN A 168 -0.28 -21.67 17.68
CA GLN A 168 0.71 -22.75 17.83
C GLN A 168 1.96 -22.28 18.58
N LYS A 169 2.49 -21.09 18.25
CA LYS A 169 3.64 -20.53 18.95
C LYS A 169 3.36 -20.20 20.41
N GLN A 170 2.15 -19.76 20.74
CA GLN A 170 1.75 -19.54 22.14
C GLN A 170 1.67 -20.84 22.93
N GLU A 171 1.33 -21.97 22.29
CA GLU A 171 1.35 -23.29 22.94
C GLU A 171 2.78 -23.82 23.14
N GLU A 172 3.72 -23.44 22.26
CA GLU A 172 5.12 -23.88 22.31
C GLU A 172 6.00 -23.02 23.23
N ASP A 173 5.69 -21.73 23.36
CA ASP A 173 6.50 -20.74 24.08
C ASP A 173 5.60 -19.74 24.84
N ASP A 174 5.49 -19.92 26.16
CA ASP A 174 4.72 -19.04 27.05
C ASP A 174 5.20 -17.57 27.03
N SER A 175 6.43 -17.30 26.57
CA SER A 175 6.98 -15.95 26.47
C SER A 175 6.62 -15.26 25.15
N PHE A 176 6.05 -15.99 24.19
CA PHE A 176 5.68 -15.45 22.89
C PHE A 176 4.48 -14.50 23.01
N VAL A 177 4.71 -13.24 22.65
CA VAL A 177 3.66 -12.22 22.57
C VAL A 177 3.18 -12.12 21.12
N PRO A 178 1.91 -12.47 20.82
CA PRO A 178 1.38 -12.41 19.46
C PRO A 178 1.39 -10.98 18.92
N LEU A 179 1.38 -10.86 17.59
CA LEU A 179 1.20 -9.59 16.89
C LEU A 179 -0.30 -9.31 16.71
N ASN A 180 -0.66 -8.03 16.81
CA ASN A 180 -1.99 -7.54 16.47
C ASN A 180 -2.10 -7.38 14.95
N ILE A 181 -2.78 -8.32 14.30
CA ILE A 181 -2.94 -8.38 12.84
C ILE A 181 -4.28 -7.77 12.43
N ALA A 182 -4.26 -6.83 11.50
CA ALA A 182 -5.44 -6.33 10.79
C ALA A 182 -5.36 -6.71 9.30
N CYS A 183 -6.49 -6.71 8.60
CA CYS A 183 -6.54 -6.99 7.16
C CYS A 183 -7.56 -6.09 6.48
N VAL A 184 -7.18 -5.48 5.36
CA VAL A 184 -8.07 -4.62 4.57
C VAL A 184 -7.97 -4.93 3.08
N PHE A 185 -9.13 -5.12 2.45
CA PHE A 185 -9.33 -5.14 1.01
C PHE A 185 -10.74 -4.61 0.70
N SER A 186 -10.92 -4.07 -0.49
CA SER A 186 -12.19 -3.48 -0.91
C SER A 186 -13.31 -4.54 -0.92
N PRO A 187 -14.48 -4.24 -0.33
CA PRO A 187 -15.61 -5.16 -0.37
C PRO A 187 -16.11 -5.40 -1.80
N PRO A 188 -16.68 -6.57 -2.09
CA PRO A 188 -17.38 -6.83 -3.35
C PRO A 188 -18.69 -6.03 -3.42
N ALA A 189 -18.68 -4.90 -4.13
CA ALA A 189 -19.81 -3.96 -4.20
C ALA A 189 -21.16 -4.62 -4.57
N GLN A 190 -21.14 -5.65 -5.44
CA GLN A 190 -22.33 -6.36 -5.90
C GLN A 190 -22.98 -7.24 -4.82
N ALA A 191 -22.19 -7.71 -3.84
CA ALA A 191 -22.66 -8.61 -2.79
C ALA A 191 -23.14 -7.86 -1.54
N LEU A 192 -22.72 -6.60 -1.35
CA LEU A 192 -23.14 -5.76 -0.23
C LEU A 192 -24.63 -5.39 -0.27
N SER A 193 -25.25 -5.33 -1.45
CA SER A 193 -26.64 -4.90 -1.63
C SER A 193 -27.70 -5.97 -1.28
N LYS A 194 -27.30 -7.19 -0.91
CA LYS A 194 -28.22 -8.35 -0.77
C LYS A 194 -28.62 -8.72 0.67
N ASP A 195 -27.95 -8.21 1.71
CA ASP A 195 -28.03 -8.78 3.08
C ASP A 195 -28.90 -8.02 4.10
N GLY A 196 -29.75 -7.08 3.71
CA GLY A 196 -30.63 -6.37 4.67
C GLY A 196 -29.93 -5.34 5.56
N ASP A 197 -28.63 -5.47 5.82
CA ASP A 197 -27.73 -4.37 6.21
C ASP A 197 -27.47 -3.52 4.96
N SER A 198 -28.45 -2.68 4.61
CA SER A 198 -28.34 -1.82 3.43
C SER A 198 -27.19 -0.83 3.66
N PRO A 199 -26.11 -0.87 2.87
CA PRO A 199 -25.02 0.09 3.02
C PRO A 199 -25.59 1.50 2.84
N SER A 200 -25.08 2.44 3.63
CA SER A 200 -25.45 3.84 3.44
C SER A 200 -25.11 4.27 2.00
N GLN A 201 -25.87 5.21 1.44
CA GLN A 201 -25.60 5.71 0.08
C GLN A 201 -24.15 6.20 -0.08
N LYS A 202 -23.60 6.76 1.00
CA LYS A 202 -22.19 7.18 1.07
C LYS A 202 -21.25 5.98 1.03
N ASN A 203 -21.46 4.97 1.87
CA ASN A 203 -20.63 3.76 1.89
C ASN A 203 -20.61 3.06 0.53
N ALA A 204 -21.77 2.91 -0.11
CA ALA A 204 -21.86 2.31 -1.43
C ALA A 204 -21.08 3.10 -2.50
N ALA A 205 -21.12 4.44 -2.43
CA ALA A 205 -20.34 5.29 -3.32
C ALA A 205 -18.83 5.19 -3.07
N ASP A 206 -18.41 5.18 -1.80
CA ASP A 206 -17.01 5.08 -1.41
C ASP A 206 -16.41 3.72 -1.81
N VAL A 207 -17.12 2.61 -1.57
CA VAL A 207 -16.70 1.26 -2.00
C VAL A 207 -16.61 1.18 -3.52
N LYS A 208 -17.55 1.77 -4.24
CA LYS A 208 -17.51 1.81 -5.71
C LYS A 208 -16.27 2.57 -6.20
N GLN A 209 -15.96 3.73 -5.62
CA GLN A 209 -14.77 4.50 -5.95
C GLN A 209 -13.49 3.72 -5.64
N LEU A 210 -13.43 3.01 -4.52
CA LEU A 210 -12.29 2.15 -4.18
C LEU A 210 -12.07 1.06 -5.24
N GLN A 211 -13.11 0.35 -5.67
CA GLN A 211 -12.97 -0.65 -6.73
C GLN A 211 -12.55 -0.03 -8.07
N GLU A 212 -13.01 1.18 -8.36
CA GLU A 212 -12.63 1.91 -9.56
C GLU A 212 -11.14 2.34 -9.56
N ASP A 213 -10.61 2.67 -8.38
CA ASP A 213 -9.21 3.05 -8.20
C ASP A 213 -8.26 1.84 -8.06
N LEU A 214 -8.76 0.71 -7.56
CA LEU A 214 -7.99 -0.50 -7.26
C LEU A 214 -8.31 -1.63 -8.26
N ALA A 215 -7.67 -1.55 -9.43
CA ALA A 215 -7.97 -2.44 -10.56
C ALA A 215 -7.80 -3.94 -10.22
N GLN A 216 -6.75 -4.33 -9.48
CA GLN A 216 -6.55 -5.72 -9.08
C GLN A 216 -7.67 -6.20 -8.16
N GLU A 217 -7.97 -5.45 -7.12
CA GLU A 217 -9.01 -5.83 -6.16
C GLU A 217 -10.41 -5.87 -6.79
N LYS A 218 -10.68 -5.01 -7.78
CA LYS A 218 -11.90 -5.08 -8.58
C LYS A 218 -12.00 -6.38 -9.38
N VAL A 219 -10.90 -6.81 -10.00
CA VAL A 219 -10.85 -8.08 -10.73
C VAL A 219 -10.99 -9.25 -9.77
N ASP A 220 -10.29 -9.21 -8.64
CA ASP A 220 -10.39 -10.24 -7.61
C ASP A 220 -11.85 -10.35 -7.14
N ASN A 221 -12.52 -9.26 -6.81
CA ASN A 221 -13.91 -9.26 -6.35
C ASN A 221 -14.95 -9.78 -7.37
N GLN A 222 -14.57 -10.00 -8.64
CA GLN A 222 -15.45 -10.69 -9.62
C GLN A 222 -15.45 -12.21 -9.41
N GLN A 223 -14.39 -12.75 -8.82
CA GLN A 223 -14.25 -14.18 -8.53
C GLN A 223 -14.70 -14.45 -7.09
N ASP A 224 -15.72 -15.30 -6.91
CA ASP A 224 -16.28 -15.65 -5.60
C ASP A 224 -16.58 -14.43 -4.68
N PRO A 225 -17.46 -13.50 -5.12
CA PRO A 225 -17.79 -12.31 -4.34
C PRO A 225 -18.46 -12.65 -2.99
N GLU A 226 -19.25 -13.71 -2.90
CA GLU A 226 -19.91 -14.07 -1.64
C GLU A 226 -18.90 -14.68 -0.64
N GLY A 227 -17.95 -15.50 -1.10
CA GLY A 227 -16.86 -16.00 -0.25
C GLY A 227 -15.97 -14.87 0.28
N LYS A 228 -15.59 -13.91 -0.57
CA LYS A 228 -14.82 -12.72 -0.15
C LYS A 228 -15.56 -11.84 0.84
N LYS A 229 -16.87 -11.65 0.63
CA LYS A 229 -17.73 -10.94 1.58
C LYS A 229 -17.80 -11.66 2.92
N ALA A 230 -17.97 -12.98 2.93
CA ALA A 230 -18.00 -13.79 4.15
C ALA A 230 -16.67 -13.72 4.90
N ALA A 231 -15.54 -13.86 4.20
CA ALA A 231 -14.21 -13.73 4.78
C ALA A 231 -13.98 -12.33 5.37
N LEU A 232 -14.39 -11.27 4.68
CA LEU A 232 -14.26 -9.90 5.18
C LEU A 232 -15.11 -9.67 6.45
N LYS A 233 -16.30 -10.27 6.56
CA LYS A 233 -17.10 -10.22 7.80
C LYS A 233 -16.33 -10.86 8.95
N VAL A 234 -15.76 -12.06 8.75
CA VAL A 234 -14.94 -12.74 9.77
C VAL A 234 -13.74 -11.89 10.19
N ILE A 235 -13.05 -11.26 9.24
CA ILE A 235 -11.92 -10.35 9.51
C ILE A 235 -12.37 -9.17 10.38
N ILE A 236 -13.52 -8.55 10.05
CA ILE A 236 -14.06 -7.42 10.82
C ILE A 236 -14.50 -7.87 12.22
N ASP A 237 -15.10 -9.06 12.35
CA ASP A 237 -15.50 -9.61 13.65
C ASP A 237 -14.30 -9.92 14.54
N ASP A 238 -13.24 -10.51 13.99
CA ASP A 238 -11.96 -10.72 14.70
C ASP A 238 -11.34 -9.40 15.14
N TYR A 239 -11.36 -8.37 14.28
CA TYR A 239 -10.90 -7.03 14.62
C TYR A 239 -11.72 -6.41 15.76
N ASN A 240 -13.06 -6.57 15.73
CA ASN A 240 -13.95 -6.10 16.77
C ASN A 240 -13.66 -6.76 18.12
N MET A 241 -13.39 -8.07 18.12
CA MET A 241 -12.98 -8.79 19.33
C MET A 241 -11.62 -8.31 19.84
N LEU A 242 -10.65 -8.11 18.95
CA LEU A 242 -9.29 -7.69 19.33
C LEU A 242 -9.28 -6.29 19.96
N PHE A 243 -10.04 -5.35 19.41
CA PHE A 243 -9.98 -3.94 19.79
C PHE A 243 -11.19 -3.43 20.58
N GLY A 244 -12.19 -4.27 20.83
CA GLY A 244 -13.42 -3.89 21.53
C GLY A 244 -14.29 -2.92 20.73
N THR A 245 -14.34 -3.08 19.41
CA THR A 245 -15.14 -2.24 18.49
C THR A 245 -16.41 -2.97 18.02
N ASN A 246 -17.22 -2.32 17.17
CA ASN A 246 -18.47 -2.89 16.64
C ASN A 246 -18.69 -2.48 15.16
N HIS A 247 -17.64 -2.57 14.36
CA HIS A 247 -17.66 -2.26 12.93
C HIS A 247 -18.48 -3.30 12.17
N ARG A 248 -19.08 -2.88 11.05
CA ARG A 248 -19.86 -3.75 10.17
C ARG A 248 -19.45 -3.56 8.72
N ILE A 249 -19.61 -4.60 7.91
CA ILE A 249 -19.27 -4.53 6.49
C ILE A 249 -20.11 -3.51 5.71
N GLY A 250 -21.37 -3.26 6.11
CA GLY A 250 -22.23 -2.22 5.53
C GLY A 250 -21.77 -0.78 5.84
N GLU A 251 -20.82 -0.65 6.77
CA GLU A 251 -20.17 0.59 7.19
C GLU A 251 -18.64 0.45 7.06
N PHE A 252 -18.19 -0.26 6.02
CA PHE A 252 -16.77 -0.54 5.76
C PHE A 252 -15.88 0.71 5.78
N ASP A 253 -16.40 1.88 5.42
CA ASP A 253 -15.64 3.13 5.48
C ASP A 253 -15.22 3.49 6.91
N LEU A 254 -16.05 3.20 7.92
CA LEU A 254 -15.73 3.41 9.33
C LEU A 254 -14.67 2.41 9.82
N TYR A 255 -14.79 1.14 9.42
CA TYR A 255 -13.76 0.12 9.68
C TYR A 255 -12.41 0.54 9.09
N TYR A 256 -12.40 0.93 7.81
CA TYR A 256 -11.19 1.34 7.10
C TYR A 256 -10.57 2.61 7.69
N GLN A 257 -11.38 3.57 8.17
CA GLN A 257 -10.91 4.75 8.88
C GLN A 257 -10.27 4.39 10.23
N ASP A 258 -10.86 3.46 10.98
CA ASP A 258 -10.32 3.03 12.26
C ASP A 258 -8.99 2.27 12.10
N VAL A 259 -8.87 1.39 11.10
CA VAL A 259 -7.59 0.73 10.76
C VAL A 259 -6.52 1.78 10.46
N GLN A 260 -6.80 2.75 9.59
CA GLN A 260 -5.88 3.85 9.27
C GLN A 260 -5.49 4.67 10.50
N LYS A 261 -6.45 4.94 11.38
CA LYS A 261 -6.21 5.64 12.64
C LYS A 261 -5.27 4.83 13.53
N ARG A 262 -5.52 3.54 13.74
CA ARG A 262 -4.68 2.68 14.59
C ARG A 262 -3.28 2.47 14.06
N ILE A 263 -3.09 2.45 12.74
CA ILE A 263 -1.75 2.50 12.14
C ILE A 263 -1.02 3.80 12.53
N LYS A 264 -1.72 4.94 12.62
CA LYS A 264 -1.14 6.22 13.05
C LYS A 264 -0.98 6.33 14.56
N ASP A 265 -1.84 5.68 15.33
CA ASP A 265 -1.82 5.68 16.81
C ASP A 265 -0.53 5.06 17.39
N GLN A 266 0.24 4.37 16.56
CA GLN A 266 1.61 3.96 16.83
C GLN A 266 2.53 5.14 17.26
N GLN A 267 2.10 6.38 17.01
CA GLN A 267 2.75 7.59 17.50
C GLN A 267 2.75 7.75 19.03
N TYR A 268 1.76 7.18 19.71
CA TYR A 268 1.61 7.28 21.15
C TYR A 268 2.50 6.27 21.87
N THR A 269 2.97 6.61 23.06
CA THR A 269 3.71 5.65 23.89
C THR A 269 2.77 4.54 24.39
N ASN A 270 3.31 3.44 24.90
CA ASN A 270 2.47 2.38 25.51
C ASN A 270 1.86 2.80 26.86
N ALA A 271 2.34 3.89 27.47
CA ALA A 271 1.72 4.50 28.64
C ALA A 271 0.45 5.29 28.25
N ASP A 272 0.48 5.99 27.13
CA ASP A 272 -0.66 6.82 26.66
C ASP A 272 -1.71 6.00 25.91
N LEU A 273 -1.27 5.05 25.10
CA LEU A 273 -2.13 4.11 24.41
C LEU A 273 -1.52 2.70 24.51
N PRO A 274 -2.15 1.77 25.25
CA PRO A 274 -1.65 0.41 25.41
C PRO A 274 -1.42 -0.32 24.08
N HIS A 275 -0.44 -1.23 24.04
CA HIS A 275 -0.08 -1.98 22.83
C HIS A 275 -1.25 -2.80 22.26
N ASN A 276 -2.11 -3.36 23.11
CA ASN A 276 -3.31 -4.10 22.67
C ASN A 276 -4.36 -3.23 21.94
N GLN A 277 -4.17 -1.92 21.87
CA GLN A 277 -5.00 -1.00 21.07
C GLN A 277 -4.33 -0.57 19.76
N LYS A 278 -3.11 -1.06 19.48
CA LYS A 278 -2.30 -0.73 18.30
C LYS A 278 -2.20 -1.92 17.36
N ILE A 279 -2.05 -1.63 16.07
CA ILE A 279 -1.86 -2.64 15.02
C ILE A 279 -0.36 -2.78 14.75
N ASP A 280 0.14 -4.02 14.82
CA ASP A 280 1.54 -4.34 14.50
C ASP A 280 1.72 -4.55 12.99
N ILE A 281 0.79 -5.27 12.34
CA ILE A 281 0.83 -5.56 10.91
C ILE A 281 -0.57 -5.39 10.30
N THR A 282 -0.65 -4.66 9.18
CA THR A 282 -1.85 -4.64 8.34
C THR A 282 -1.59 -5.40 7.02
N LEU A 283 -2.39 -6.43 6.77
CA LEU A 283 -2.42 -7.17 5.51
C LEU A 283 -3.21 -6.36 4.47
N VAL A 284 -2.64 -6.22 3.28
CA VAL A 284 -3.23 -5.42 2.20
C VAL A 284 -2.99 -6.05 0.83
N VAL A 285 -3.87 -5.79 -0.13
CA VAL A 285 -3.64 -6.11 -1.54
C VAL A 285 -3.07 -4.89 -2.26
N ASP A 286 -3.91 -3.88 -2.51
CA ASP A 286 -3.50 -2.58 -3.07
C ASP A 286 -3.92 -1.41 -2.17
N MET A 287 -4.93 -1.60 -1.30
CA MET A 287 -5.28 -0.63 -0.25
C MET A 287 -4.07 -0.23 0.59
N LEU A 288 -4.00 1.04 1.02
CA LEU A 288 -2.89 1.63 1.78
C LEU A 288 -1.51 1.67 1.09
N LEU A 289 -1.30 0.99 -0.04
CA LEU A 289 -0.06 1.10 -0.81
C LEU A 289 0.03 2.42 -1.61
N THR A 290 -1.10 3.09 -1.78
CA THR A 290 -1.21 4.43 -2.38
C THR A 290 -1.98 5.37 -1.45
N GLY A 291 -1.65 6.66 -1.46
CA GLY A 291 -2.40 7.70 -0.73
C GLY A 291 -2.33 7.70 0.80
N PHE A 292 -1.95 6.59 1.46
CA PHE A 292 -1.86 6.53 2.92
C PHE A 292 -0.54 7.07 3.47
N ASP A 293 -0.61 7.95 4.49
CA ASP A 293 0.55 8.60 5.08
C ASP A 293 0.68 8.31 6.59
N SER A 294 1.82 7.76 7.02
CA SER A 294 2.14 7.60 8.44
C SER A 294 3.65 7.68 8.66
N LYS A 295 4.09 8.54 9.59
CA LYS A 295 5.49 8.60 10.03
C LYS A 295 5.91 7.36 10.83
N TYR A 296 4.94 6.66 11.44
CA TYR A 296 5.17 5.51 12.31
C TYR A 296 5.05 4.15 11.62
N LEU A 297 4.85 4.16 10.30
CA LEU A 297 4.98 3.00 9.44
C LEU A 297 6.41 2.97 8.88
N ASN A 298 7.21 1.99 9.27
CA ASN A 298 8.61 1.89 8.85
C ASN A 298 8.93 0.63 8.04
N SER A 299 8.07 -0.37 8.05
CA SER A 299 8.35 -1.68 7.46
C SER A 299 7.29 -2.08 6.43
N LEU A 300 7.73 -2.64 5.30
CA LEU A 300 6.89 -3.23 4.28
C LEU A 300 7.39 -4.64 3.96
N TYR A 301 6.54 -5.63 4.25
CA TYR A 301 6.72 -7.01 3.81
C TYR A 301 6.05 -7.17 2.43
N VAL A 302 6.74 -7.79 1.48
CA VAL A 302 6.26 -7.89 0.09
C VAL A 302 6.19 -9.35 -0.33
N ASP A 303 4.98 -9.88 -0.46
CA ASP A 303 4.67 -11.11 -1.19
C ASP A 303 3.71 -10.80 -2.35
N LYS A 304 4.12 -9.83 -3.17
CA LYS A 304 3.38 -9.31 -4.32
C LYS A 304 4.36 -8.96 -5.42
N ASN A 305 4.00 -9.25 -6.67
CA ASN A 305 4.78 -8.85 -7.83
C ASN A 305 4.57 -7.35 -8.11
N LEU A 306 5.43 -6.51 -7.53
CA LEU A 306 5.40 -5.06 -7.68
C LEU A 306 6.25 -4.63 -8.89
N LYS A 307 5.72 -3.71 -9.69
CA LYS A 307 6.41 -3.19 -10.89
C LYS A 307 6.29 -1.69 -10.98
N TYR A 308 7.33 -1.05 -11.49
CA TYR A 308 7.36 0.37 -11.85
C TYR A 308 6.73 1.29 -10.79
N HIS A 309 5.65 2.01 -11.14
CA HIS A 309 5.00 2.98 -10.26
C HIS A 309 4.43 2.34 -8.99
N GLY A 310 3.80 1.17 -9.10
CA GLY A 310 3.24 0.45 -7.95
C GLY A 310 4.32 0.05 -6.95
N LEU A 311 5.52 -0.30 -7.43
CA LEU A 311 6.68 -0.58 -6.58
C LEU A 311 7.11 0.66 -5.80
N ILE A 312 7.32 1.80 -6.48
CA ILE A 312 7.77 3.02 -5.83
C ILE A 312 6.74 3.55 -4.83
N GLN A 313 5.45 3.51 -5.18
CA GLN A 313 4.37 3.96 -4.31
C GLN A 313 4.30 3.16 -3.02
N ALA A 314 4.37 1.83 -3.14
CA ALA A 314 4.36 0.90 -2.02
C ALA A 314 5.60 1.12 -1.13
N PHE A 315 6.81 1.15 -1.71
CA PHE A 315 8.04 1.35 -0.94
C PHE A 315 8.01 2.69 -0.20
N SER A 316 7.55 3.75 -0.87
CA SER A 316 7.41 5.10 -0.31
C SER A 316 6.42 5.20 0.85
N ARG A 317 5.68 4.14 1.21
CA ARG A 317 4.92 4.14 2.48
C ARG A 317 5.85 4.19 3.69
N THR A 318 7.07 3.70 3.57
CA THR A 318 8.03 3.57 4.68
C THR A 318 8.98 4.76 4.81
N ASN A 319 9.10 5.63 3.81
CA ASN A 319 10.17 6.64 3.70
C ASN A 319 9.88 7.99 4.39
N ARG A 320 8.84 8.08 5.22
CA ARG A 320 8.51 9.31 5.93
C ARG A 320 9.49 9.58 7.07
N VAL A 321 10.08 10.78 7.08
CA VAL A 321 11.02 11.25 8.10
C VAL A 321 10.29 11.44 9.44
N LEU A 322 10.94 10.99 10.52
CA LEU A 322 10.47 11.19 11.89
C LEU A 322 11.58 11.73 12.79
N ASN A 323 12.60 10.92 13.07
CA ASN A 323 13.80 11.24 13.86
C ASN A 323 14.82 10.10 13.70
N ASP A 324 15.95 10.18 14.39
CA ASP A 324 17.08 9.24 14.28
C ASP A 324 16.72 7.78 14.62
N SER A 325 15.60 7.53 15.32
CA SER A 325 15.13 6.16 15.55
C SER A 325 14.52 5.50 14.31
N LYS A 326 14.35 6.24 13.21
CA LYS A 326 13.89 5.77 11.91
C LYS A 326 14.84 6.24 10.80
N PRO A 327 16.01 5.58 10.63
CA PRO A 327 17.03 6.02 9.68
C PRO A 327 16.67 5.74 8.21
N TYR A 328 15.81 4.75 7.96
CA TYR A 328 15.40 4.32 6.62
C TYR A 328 14.04 3.60 6.67
N GLY A 329 13.45 3.38 5.49
CA GLY A 329 12.32 2.48 5.30
C GLY A 329 12.78 1.03 5.11
N ASN A 330 12.25 0.10 5.89
CA ASN A 330 12.58 -1.32 5.83
C ASN A 330 11.67 -2.04 4.82
N ILE A 331 12.27 -2.70 3.84
CA ILE A 331 11.56 -3.55 2.88
C ILE A 331 12.10 -4.97 2.99
N LEU A 332 11.22 -5.94 3.19
CA LEU A 332 11.57 -7.36 3.14
C LEU A 332 10.76 -8.01 2.02
N ASP A 333 11.46 -8.38 0.95
CA ASP A 333 10.87 -8.89 -0.29
C ASP A 333 11.02 -10.41 -0.37
N PHE A 334 9.89 -11.10 -0.38
CA PHE A 334 9.80 -12.55 -0.43
C PHE A 334 9.84 -13.13 -1.85
N ARG A 335 9.83 -12.27 -2.88
CA ARG A 335 9.81 -12.68 -4.30
C ARG A 335 11.09 -12.36 -5.06
N GLN A 336 12.16 -11.94 -4.38
CA GLN A 336 13.48 -11.72 -4.98
C GLN A 336 13.45 -10.74 -6.19
N GLN A 337 12.72 -9.63 -6.07
CA GLN A 337 12.41 -8.67 -7.14
C GLN A 337 13.50 -7.59 -7.32
N GLN A 338 14.77 -7.98 -7.21
CA GLN A 338 15.89 -7.04 -7.31
C GLN A 338 15.95 -6.33 -8.67
N ASP A 339 15.71 -7.04 -9.76
CA ASP A 339 15.70 -6.45 -11.10
C ASP A 339 14.54 -5.47 -11.31
N PRO A 340 13.28 -5.81 -10.98
CA PRO A 340 12.18 -4.84 -10.96
C PRO A 340 12.47 -3.58 -10.12
N VAL A 341 13.07 -3.73 -8.94
CA VAL A 341 13.48 -2.59 -8.09
C VAL A 341 14.49 -1.71 -8.83
N ASN A 342 15.55 -2.29 -9.39
CA ASN A 342 16.58 -1.53 -10.10
C ASN A 342 16.01 -0.78 -11.31
N GLN A 343 15.11 -1.41 -12.05
CA GLN A 343 14.42 -0.79 -13.18
C GLN A 343 13.54 0.39 -12.75
N ALA A 344 12.80 0.24 -11.65
CA ALA A 344 11.98 1.30 -11.10
C ALA A 344 12.84 2.48 -10.62
N ILE A 345 13.92 2.23 -9.87
CA ILE A 345 14.86 3.27 -9.43
C ILE A 345 15.39 4.03 -10.64
N ALA A 346 15.95 3.33 -11.64
CA ALA A 346 16.50 3.96 -12.84
C ALA A 346 15.45 4.82 -13.59
N MET A 347 14.21 4.36 -13.66
CA MET A 347 13.12 5.06 -14.34
C MET A 347 12.70 6.35 -13.63
N PHE A 348 12.62 6.34 -12.30
CA PHE A 348 12.08 7.47 -11.52
C PHE A 348 13.15 8.38 -10.91
N SER A 349 14.43 8.12 -11.19
CA SER A 349 15.54 8.92 -10.66
C SER A 349 15.70 10.28 -11.34
N GLY A 350 15.28 10.40 -12.60
CA GLY A 350 15.52 11.59 -13.44
C GLY A 350 16.76 11.43 -14.34
N GLU A 351 16.86 12.27 -15.38
CA GLU A 351 17.75 12.05 -16.53
C GLU A 351 19.26 12.31 -16.28
N LYS A 352 19.65 12.86 -15.12
CA LYS A 352 21.02 13.39 -14.89
C LYS A 352 21.70 12.88 -13.62
N ILE A 353 21.29 11.72 -13.12
CA ILE A 353 21.79 11.20 -11.86
C ILE A 353 22.68 9.99 -12.10
N ASP A 354 23.95 10.14 -11.74
CA ASP A 354 24.91 9.04 -11.69
C ASP A 354 24.60 8.13 -10.49
N ASN A 355 24.59 6.82 -10.71
CA ASN A 355 24.41 5.79 -9.68
C ASN A 355 23.22 6.00 -8.70
N PRO A 356 21.97 6.12 -9.19
CA PRO A 356 20.81 6.41 -8.35
C PRO A 356 20.57 5.38 -7.23
N ARG A 357 21.09 4.16 -7.35
CA ARG A 357 20.99 3.14 -6.30
C ARG A 357 21.71 3.54 -5.01
N GLU A 358 22.86 4.22 -5.10
CA GLU A 358 23.63 4.67 -3.92
C GLU A 358 22.90 5.79 -3.16
N ILE A 359 22.10 6.57 -3.88
CA ILE A 359 21.25 7.59 -3.28
C ILE A 359 20.04 6.93 -2.63
N TRP A 360 19.34 6.03 -3.32
CA TRP A 360 18.07 5.48 -2.86
C TRP A 360 18.20 4.43 -1.77
N LEU A 361 19.27 3.64 -1.80
CA LEU A 361 19.44 2.47 -0.94
C LEU A 361 20.48 2.75 0.13
N VAL A 362 20.29 2.16 1.30
CA VAL A 362 21.37 2.02 2.26
C VAL A 362 22.20 0.78 1.92
N ASP A 363 23.48 0.82 2.24
CA ASP A 363 24.35 -0.34 2.08
C ASP A 363 23.85 -1.50 2.97
N PRO A 364 23.94 -2.75 2.50
CA PRO A 364 23.66 -3.91 3.35
C PRO A 364 24.58 -3.88 4.57
N ALA A 365 24.04 -4.20 5.76
CA ALA A 365 24.86 -4.34 6.95
C ALA A 365 26.01 -5.35 6.69
N PRO A 366 27.25 -5.07 7.15
CA PRO A 366 28.35 -6.02 7.03
C PRO A 366 27.96 -7.34 7.69
N LYS A 367 28.19 -8.46 7.00
CA LYS A 367 27.79 -9.81 7.45
C LYS A 367 28.41 -10.25 8.78
N ASP A 368 29.41 -9.52 9.26
CA ASP A 368 30.25 -9.91 10.40
C ASP A 368 30.15 -8.96 11.61
N ALA A 369 29.06 -8.18 11.74
CA ALA A 369 28.86 -7.41 12.97
C ALA A 369 28.59 -8.37 14.15
N PRO A 370 29.50 -8.52 15.14
CA PRO A 370 29.28 -9.43 16.25
C PRO A 370 28.08 -8.95 17.07
N ILE A 371 27.13 -9.85 17.31
CA ILE A 371 26.04 -9.65 18.25
C ILE A 371 26.67 -9.52 19.64
N ASN A 372 26.90 -8.29 20.09
CA ASN A 372 27.28 -8.01 21.47
C ASN A 372 26.04 -8.20 22.35
N LEU A 373 25.80 -9.44 22.76
CA LEU A 373 24.93 -9.73 23.90
C LEU A 373 25.56 -9.08 25.14
N PRO A 374 24.83 -8.25 25.90
CA PRO A 374 25.34 -7.70 27.13
C PRO A 374 25.64 -8.85 28.10
N ARG A 375 26.91 -8.97 28.50
CA ARG A 375 27.33 -9.90 29.56
C ARG A 375 26.55 -9.55 30.82
N SER A 376 25.83 -10.53 31.36
CA SER A 376 25.22 -10.46 32.68
C SER A 376 26.31 -10.20 33.71
N GLY A 377 26.36 -8.97 34.21
CA GLY A 377 27.22 -8.59 35.33
C GLY A 377 26.70 -9.20 36.61
N GLY A 378 27.17 -10.41 36.93
CA GLY A 378 27.08 -10.96 38.28
C GLY A 378 27.94 -10.11 39.22
N LYS A 379 27.31 -9.55 40.25
CA LYS A 379 27.99 -9.12 41.46
C LYS A 379 28.31 -10.33 42.33
N PRO A 380 29.45 -10.34 43.02
CA PRO A 380 29.50 -10.64 44.45
C PRO A 380 29.27 -9.36 45.27
#